data_AF-A0A531MPS0-F1
#
_entry.id   AF-A0A531MPS0-F1
#
_cell.length_a   1.000
_cell.length_b   1.000
_cell.length_c   1.000
_cell.angle_alpha   90.00
_cell.angle_beta   90.00
_cell.angle_gamma   90.00
#
_symmetry.space_group_name_H-M   'P 1'
#
loop_
_entity.id
_entity.type
_entity.pdbx_description
1 polymer ?
#
loop_
_entity_poly.entity_id
_entity_poly.type
_entity_poly.pdbx_seq_one_letter_code
_entity_poly.pdbx_strand_id
1 'polypeptide(L)'
;MRRALLAATALLSLAATAQTALAASDTPEAPYVDDRSSADAVVRSLYSAINRHEFARAWGYYGDTKPAKDFDTFVKGYDGTDTVEVKTGPISDEGAAGSIYYNIP
;
A
#
# COMPACT_ATOMS: atom_id res chain seq x y z
N MET A 1 53.34 24.09 46.75
CA MET A 1 52.16 23.42 47.34
C MET A 1 50.91 24.13 46.84
N ARG A 2 49.92 23.33 46.38
CA ARG A 2 48.51 23.66 46.09
C ARG A 2 48.19 24.47 44.82
N ARG A 3 47.77 23.69 43.81
CA ARG A 3 47.01 24.06 42.61
C ARG A 3 45.51 24.26 42.96
N ALA A 4 44.77 24.77 41.96
CA ALA A 4 43.30 24.90 41.84
C ALA A 4 42.76 26.19 42.48
N LEU A 5 41.97 27.00 41.77
CA LEU A 5 40.70 26.62 41.15
C LEU A 5 40.50 27.31 39.78
N LEU A 6 40.33 26.51 38.74
CA LEU A 6 39.76 26.94 37.46
C LEU A 6 38.24 26.93 37.61
N ALA A 7 37.62 28.07 37.36
CA ALA A 7 36.17 28.24 37.36
C ALA A 7 35.55 27.42 36.22
N ALA A 8 34.62 26.53 36.59
CA ALA A 8 33.87 25.71 35.67
C ALA A 8 32.80 26.57 34.96
N THR A 9 33.06 26.97 33.72
CA THR A 9 32.05 27.59 32.85
C THR A 9 31.23 26.49 32.19
N ALA A 10 29.92 26.56 32.42
CA ALA A 10 28.93 25.58 32.04
C ALA A 10 28.90 25.28 30.53
N LEU A 11 29.01 24.00 30.19
CA LEU A 11 28.65 23.46 28.88
C LEU A 11 27.12 23.36 28.81
N LEU A 12 26.46 24.30 28.12
CA LEU A 12 25.07 24.13 27.70
C LEU A 12 25.03 23.14 26.54
N SER A 13 24.85 21.87 26.90
CA SER A 13 24.68 20.75 25.99
C SER A 13 23.32 20.82 25.28
N LEU A 14 23.37 21.03 23.97
CA LEU A 14 22.69 20.23 22.94
C LEU A 14 21.23 19.81 23.23
N ALA A 15 20.28 20.71 22.97
CA ALA A 15 18.87 20.38 22.83
C ALA A 15 18.31 20.97 21.51
N ALA A 16 18.80 20.46 20.38
CA ALA A 16 18.13 20.59 19.10
C ALA A 16 17.58 19.20 18.70
N THR A 17 16.71 18.66 19.57
CA THR A 17 15.99 17.42 19.29
C THR A 17 14.88 17.71 18.28
N ALA A 18 15.07 17.16 17.08
CA ALA A 18 14.08 16.41 16.32
C ALA A 18 12.69 17.07 16.15
N GLN A 19 12.53 17.83 15.07
CA GLN A 19 11.22 18.04 14.46
C GLN A 19 11.33 17.93 12.93
N THR A 20 11.74 16.76 12.44
CA THR A 20 11.26 16.30 11.13
C THR A 20 9.87 15.74 11.36
N ALA A 21 8.86 16.62 11.33
CA ALA A 21 7.48 16.19 11.22
C ALA A 21 7.36 15.33 9.95
N LEU A 22 6.83 14.11 10.09
CA LEU A 22 6.37 13.34 8.94
C LEU A 22 5.38 14.24 8.20
N ALA A 23 5.75 14.71 7.01
CA ALA A 23 4.79 15.22 6.06
C ALA A 23 3.94 14.02 5.64
N ALA A 24 2.82 13.79 6.33
CA ALA A 24 1.72 13.07 5.72
C ALA A 24 1.36 13.88 4.48
N SER A 25 1.57 13.31 3.30
CA SER A 25 1.12 13.89 2.05
C SER A 25 -0.37 14.17 2.20
N ASP A 26 -0.79 15.44 2.13
CA ASP A 26 -2.22 15.85 2.16
C ASP A 26 -3.01 15.35 0.92
N THR A 27 -2.42 14.46 0.12
CA THR A 27 -3.12 13.74 -0.94
C THR A 27 -4.18 12.86 -0.30
N PRO A 28 -5.47 13.05 -0.63
CA PRO A 28 -6.52 12.18 -0.15
C PRO A 28 -6.19 10.74 -0.53
N GLU A 29 -6.09 9.87 0.46
CA GLU A 29 -5.84 8.46 0.18
C GLU A 29 -6.97 7.90 -0.68
N ALA A 30 -6.64 7.03 -1.65
CA ALA A 30 -7.63 6.46 -2.54
C ALA A 30 -8.77 5.80 -1.73
N PRO A 31 -10.05 5.93 -2.18
CA PRO A 31 -11.18 5.38 -1.44
C PRO A 31 -11.03 3.88 -1.17
N TYR A 32 -11.28 3.48 0.07
CA TYR A 32 -11.31 2.07 0.45
C TYR A 32 -12.57 1.39 -0.08
N VAL A 33 -12.40 0.31 -0.84
CA VAL A 33 -13.48 -0.56 -1.33
C VAL A 33 -13.06 -2.02 -1.18
N ASP A 34 -13.84 -2.82 -0.46
CA ASP A 34 -13.75 -4.30 -0.43
C ASP A 34 -15.15 -4.89 -0.61
N ASP A 35 -15.59 -4.97 -1.85
CA ASP A 35 -16.85 -5.55 -2.27
C ASP A 35 -16.58 -6.79 -3.13
N ARG A 36 -17.14 -7.92 -2.69
CA ARG A 36 -16.99 -9.24 -3.32
C ARG A 36 -18.31 -9.81 -3.81
N SER A 37 -19.34 -8.96 -3.90
CA SER A 37 -20.70 -9.35 -4.29
C SER A 37 -20.85 -9.62 -5.79
N SER A 38 -19.99 -9.04 -6.62
CA SER A 38 -19.97 -9.24 -8.07
C SER A 38 -18.55 -9.23 -8.62
N ALA A 39 -18.34 -9.80 -9.81
CA ALA A 39 -17.01 -9.94 -10.39
C ALA A 39 -16.35 -8.58 -10.69
N ASP A 40 -17.12 -7.61 -11.18
CA ASP A 40 -16.64 -6.25 -11.43
C ASP A 40 -16.33 -5.50 -10.13
N ALA A 41 -17.08 -5.76 -9.06
CA ALA A 41 -16.78 -5.21 -7.73
C ALA A 41 -15.47 -5.77 -7.18
N VAL A 42 -15.18 -7.06 -7.40
CA VAL A 42 -13.90 -7.67 -7.01
C VAL A 42 -12.73 -6.99 -7.74
N VAL A 43 -12.84 -6.78 -9.06
CA VAL A 43 -11.79 -6.10 -9.83
C VAL A 43 -11.56 -4.68 -9.29
N ARG A 44 -12.62 -3.89 -9.11
CA ARG A 44 -12.50 -2.54 -8.54
C ARG A 44 -11.88 -2.54 -7.14
N SER A 45 -12.24 -3.52 -6.31
CA SER A 45 -11.72 -3.66 -4.94
C SER A 45 -10.24 -4.03 -4.92
N LEU A 46 -9.79 -4.90 -5.83
CA LEU A 46 -8.37 -5.23 -6.02
C LEU A 46 -7.55 -3.97 -6.32
N TYR A 47 -8.01 -3.15 -7.27
CA TYR A 47 -7.27 -1.94 -7.64
C TYR A 47 -7.40 -0.81 -6.63
N SER A 48 -8.48 -0.75 -5.83
CA SER A 48 -8.53 0.06 -4.62
C SER A 48 -7.42 -0.33 -3.64
N ALA A 49 -7.18 -1.63 -3.42
CA ALA A 49 -6.10 -2.09 -2.55
C ALA A 49 -4.72 -1.71 -3.08
N ILE A 50 -4.49 -1.85 -4.39
CA ILE A 50 -3.23 -1.46 -5.03
C ILE A 50 -2.99 0.05 -4.89
N ASN A 51 -3.98 0.90 -5.18
CA ASN A 51 -3.87 2.36 -5.07
C ASN A 51 -3.68 2.88 -3.65
N ARG A 52 -4.03 2.07 -2.65
CA ARG A 52 -3.77 2.34 -1.23
C ARG A 52 -2.46 1.70 -0.73
N HIS A 53 -1.68 1.09 -1.63
CA HIS A 53 -0.48 0.30 -1.31
C HIS A 53 -0.72 -0.82 -0.28
N GLU A 54 -1.96 -1.31 -0.19
CA GLU A 54 -2.38 -2.38 0.70
C GLU A 54 -2.11 -3.75 0.04
N PHE A 55 -0.85 -4.01 -0.28
CA PHE A 55 -0.46 -5.15 -1.11
C PHE A 55 -0.83 -6.51 -0.51
N ALA A 56 -0.86 -6.64 0.82
CA ALA A 56 -1.32 -7.85 1.48
C ALA A 56 -2.81 -8.15 1.18
N ARG A 57 -3.65 -7.09 1.15
CA ARG A 57 -5.06 -7.22 0.75
C ARG A 57 -5.17 -7.54 -0.74
N ALA A 58 -4.41 -6.83 -1.58
CA ALA A 58 -4.37 -7.08 -3.02
C ALA A 58 -3.99 -8.55 -3.34
N TRP A 59 -2.95 -9.07 -2.68
CA TRP A 59 -2.50 -10.47 -2.80
C TRP A 59 -3.57 -11.49 -2.38
N GLY A 60 -4.44 -11.11 -1.44
CA GLY A 60 -5.56 -11.92 -0.95
C GLY A 60 -6.73 -12.06 -1.92
N TYR A 61 -6.86 -11.19 -2.92
CA TYR A 61 -7.88 -11.35 -3.97
C TYR A 61 -7.55 -12.48 -4.95
N TYR A 62 -6.28 -12.88 -5.03
CA TYR A 62 -5.87 -14.02 -5.85
C TYR A 62 -6.05 -15.33 -5.10
N GLY A 63 -6.63 -16.33 -5.77
CA GLY A 63 -6.72 -17.70 -5.27
C GLY A 63 -5.36 -18.41 -5.26
N ASP A 64 -5.37 -19.71 -5.58
CA ASP A 64 -4.15 -20.54 -5.60
C ASP A 64 -3.18 -20.10 -6.71
N THR A 65 -3.71 -19.61 -7.83
CA THR A 65 -2.91 -19.02 -8.91
C THR A 65 -2.53 -17.59 -8.54
N LYS A 66 -1.29 -17.42 -8.07
CA LYS A 66 -0.73 -16.12 -7.70
C LYS A 66 -0.24 -15.32 -8.91
N PRO A 67 -0.30 -13.96 -8.85
CA PRO A 67 0.09 -13.09 -9.96
C PRO A 67 1.62 -12.93 -10.10
N ALA A 68 2.37 -13.35 -9.09
CA ALA A 68 3.84 -13.36 -9.06
C ALA A 68 4.34 -14.59 -8.31
N LYS A 69 5.65 -14.87 -8.40
CA LYS A 69 6.31 -15.99 -7.73
C LYS A 69 6.10 -15.98 -6.21
N ASP A 70 6.22 -14.81 -5.60
CA ASP A 70 6.12 -14.58 -4.17
C ASP A 70 5.61 -13.17 -3.89
N PHE A 71 5.23 -12.92 -2.64
CA PHE A 71 4.67 -11.65 -2.20
C PHE A 71 5.65 -10.49 -2.41
N ASP A 72 6.93 -10.68 -2.11
CA ASP A 72 7.96 -9.66 -2.28
C ASP A 72 8.11 -9.23 -3.74
N THR A 73 8.07 -10.20 -4.67
CA THR A 73 8.10 -9.91 -6.12
C THR A 73 6.86 -9.16 -6.57
N PHE A 74 5.68 -9.48 -5.99
CA PHE A 74 4.45 -8.75 -6.27
C PHE A 74 4.51 -7.30 -5.81
N VAL A 75 4.94 -7.05 -4.57
CA VAL A 75 5.11 -5.69 -4.03
C VAL A 75 6.09 -4.89 -4.89
N LYS A 76 7.26 -5.48 -5.20
CA LYS A 76 8.29 -4.84 -6.05
C LYS A 76 7.79 -4.50 -7.45
N GLY A 77 6.81 -5.23 -7.97
CA GLY A 77 6.18 -4.94 -9.26
C GLY A 77 5.53 -3.54 -9.31
N TYR A 78 5.23 -2.95 -8.16
CA TYR A 78 4.61 -1.63 -8.02
C TYR A 78 5.58 -0.54 -7.51
N ASP A 79 6.89 -0.78 -7.44
CA ASP A 79 7.91 0.14 -6.88
C ASP A 79 8.07 1.50 -7.62
N GLY A 80 7.22 1.80 -8.59
CA GLY A 80 7.11 3.13 -9.23
C GLY A 80 5.68 3.49 -9.63
N THR A 81 4.69 2.82 -9.05
CA THR A 81 3.27 3.04 -9.36
C THR A 81 2.60 3.82 -8.24
N ASP A 82 2.30 5.09 -8.49
CA ASP A 82 1.53 5.93 -7.56
C ASP A 82 0.03 5.62 -7.64
N THR A 83 -0.52 5.47 -8.85
CA THR A 83 -1.95 5.20 -9.07
C THR A 83 -2.19 4.33 -10.29
N VAL A 84 -3.25 3.53 -10.22
CA VAL A 84 -3.76 2.67 -11.29
C VAL A 84 -5.23 3.01 -11.53
N GLU A 85 -5.57 3.36 -12.77
CA GLU A 85 -6.96 3.52 -13.22
C GLU A 85 -7.38 2.27 -13.99
N VAL A 86 -8.54 1.70 -13.65
CA VAL A 86 -9.08 0.52 -14.31
C VAL A 86 -10.36 0.84 -15.03
N LYS A 87 -10.40 0.46 -16.31
CA LYS A 87 -11.56 0.58 -17.19
C LYS A 87 -11.92 -0.81 -17.65
N THR A 88 -13.15 -1.22 -17.35
CA THR A 88 -13.69 -2.51 -17.73
C THR A 88 -14.72 -2.34 -18.84
N GLY A 89 -14.73 -3.23 -19.83
CA GLY A 89 -15.83 -3.34 -20.78
C GLY A 89 -17.06 -4.04 -20.20
N PRO A 90 -18.05 -4.39 -21.04
CA PRO A 90 -19.26 -5.09 -20.59
C PRO A 90 -18.90 -6.46 -19.99
N ILE A 91 -19.48 -6.75 -18.83
CA ILE A 91 -19.30 -8.00 -18.10
C ILE A 91 -20.12 -9.09 -18.80
N SER A 92 -19.51 -10.24 -19.07
CA SER A 92 -20.21 -11.41 -19.61
C SER A 92 -19.93 -12.64 -18.77
N ASP A 93 -20.97 -13.45 -18.53
CA ASP A 93 -20.89 -14.59 -17.63
C ASP A 93 -21.17 -15.88 -18.41
N GLU A 94 -20.35 -16.90 -18.19
CA GLU A 94 -20.46 -18.21 -18.82
C GLU A 94 -20.56 -19.28 -17.72
N GLY A 95 -21.70 -19.98 -17.67
CA GLY A 95 -21.88 -21.12 -16.79
C GLY A 95 -21.20 -22.37 -17.35
N ALA A 96 -20.27 -22.94 -16.60
CA ALA A 96 -19.70 -24.26 -16.83
C ALA A 96 -20.18 -25.25 -15.75
N ALA A 97 -19.95 -26.55 -15.92
CA ALA A 97 -20.42 -27.60 -15.02
C ALA A 97 -19.94 -27.40 -13.56
N GLY A 98 -20.75 -26.71 -12.74
CA GLY A 98 -20.45 -26.37 -11.34
C GLY A 98 -19.62 -25.10 -11.13
N SER A 99 -19.31 -24.35 -12.19
CA SER A 99 -18.49 -23.13 -12.13
C SER A 99 -19.16 -22.00 -12.90
N ILE A 100 -19.00 -20.77 -12.43
CA ILE A 100 -19.37 -19.57 -13.18
C ILE A 100 -18.08 -18.83 -13.54
N TYR A 101 -17.92 -18.52 -14.81
CA TYR A 101 -16.81 -17.73 -15.32
C TYR A 101 -17.33 -16.34 -15.67
N TYR A 102 -16.66 -15.32 -15.15
CA TYR A 102 -16.92 -13.93 -15.49
C TYR A 102 -15.79 -13.46 -16.39
N ASN A 103 -16.13 -12.89 -17.54
CA ASN A 103 -15.19 -12.23 -18.42
C ASN A 103 -15.36 -10.71 -18.29
N ILE A 104 -14.27 -10.06 -17.88
CA ILE A 104 -14.18 -8.62 -17.67
C ILE A 104 -13.04 -8.13 -18.58
N PRO A 105 -13.36 -7.59 -19.77
CA PRO A 105 -12.36 -7.11 -20.72
C PRO A 105 -11.79 -5.74 -20.34
#